data_AF-A0A7J3B7J2-F1
#
_entry.id   AF-A0A7J3B7J2-F1
#
_cell.length_a   1.000
_cell.length_b   1.000
_cell.length_c   1.000
_cell.angle_alpha   90.00
_cell.angle_beta   90.00
_cell.angle_gamma   90.00
#
_symmetry.space_group_name_H-M   'P 1'
#
loop_
_entity.id
_entity.type
_entity.pdbx_description
1 polymer ?
#
loop_
_entity_poly.entity_id
_entity_poly.type
_entity_poly.pdbx_seq_one_letter_code
_entity_poly.pdbx_strand_id
1 'polypeptide(L)' 'MELRITNRDIIVHVTFERNSGKKVSDIIEIITELEAMYPGRKFYFDADRYAIVSEPEEEEQNR' A
#
# COMPACT_ATOMS: atom_id res chain seq x y z
N MET A 1 12.28 0.79 -11.26
CA MET A 1 11.52 0.59 -10.01
C MET A 1 12.53 0.72 -8.88
N GLU A 2 12.48 1.78 -8.08
CA GLU A 2 13.49 2.07 -7.05
C GLU A 2 12.80 2.09 -5.69
N LEU A 3 13.33 1.31 -4.74
CA LEU A 3 12.75 1.09 -3.40
C LEU A 3 13.44 2.04 -2.41
N ARG A 4 12.68 2.89 -1.70
CA ARG A 4 13.18 3.68 -0.56
C ARG A 4 12.32 3.43 0.67
N ILE A 5 12.90 2.78 1.67
CA ILE A 5 12.29 2.51 2.99
C ILE A 5 12.79 3.57 3.97
N THR A 6 11.90 4.20 4.75
CA THR A 6 12.27 5.12 5.84
C THR A 6 11.65 4.70 7.18
N ASN A 7 12.38 4.98 8.26
CA ASN A 7 12.39 4.35 9.61
C ASN A 7 11.10 4.39 10.50
N ARG A 8 9.87 4.46 9.96
CA ARG A 8 8.64 4.23 10.75
C ARG A 8 7.59 3.47 9.91
N ASP A 9 7.85 2.18 9.74
CA ASP A 9 6.97 1.10 9.23
C ASP A 9 5.91 1.46 8.16
N ILE A 10 6.33 2.14 7.08
CA ILE A 10 5.54 2.29 5.85
C ILE A 10 6.31 1.62 4.71
N ILE A 11 5.72 0.61 4.07
CA ILE A 11 6.30 -0.04 2.90
C ILE A 11 5.57 0.42 1.63
N VAL A 12 6.22 1.28 0.84
CA VAL A 12 5.72 1.68 -0.49
C VAL A 12 6.13 0.63 -1.51
N HIS A 13 5.15 -0.15 -1.97
CA HIS A 13 5.38 -1.20 -2.98
C HIS A 13 5.20 -0.68 -4.41
N VAL A 14 4.26 0.26 -4.58
CA VAL A 14 3.88 0.78 -5.88
C VAL A 14 3.72 2.29 -5.77
N THR A 15 4.47 3.01 -6.60
CA THR A 15 4.32 4.45 -6.81
C THR A 15 3.85 4.65 -8.24
N PHE A 16 2.87 5.51 -8.43
CA PHE A 16 2.32 5.77 -9.75
C PHE A 16 2.77 7.16 -10.23
N GLU A 17 2.72 7.38 -11.54
CA GLU A 17 2.82 8.73 -12.09
C GLU A 17 1.43 9.36 -12.10
N ARG A 18 1.31 10.64 -11.73
CA ARG A 18 0.02 11.36 -11.62
C ARG A 18 -0.83 11.30 -12.89
N ASN A 19 -0.20 11.12 -14.06
CA ASN A 19 -0.83 11.00 -15.37
C ASN A 19 -0.74 9.58 -15.97
N SER A 20 -0.53 8.56 -15.13
CA SER A 20 -0.36 7.16 -15.58
C SER A 20 -1.58 6.56 -16.29
N GLY A 21 -2.72 7.24 -16.27
CA GLY A 21 -3.97 6.75 -16.88
C GLY A 21 -4.58 5.55 -16.16
N LYS A 22 -4.02 5.15 -15.00
CA LYS A 22 -4.53 4.04 -14.22
C LYS A 22 -5.89 4.36 -13.64
N LYS A 23 -6.79 3.38 -13.72
CA LYS A 23 -8.11 3.46 -13.13
C LYS A 23 -8.04 3.06 -11.66
N VAL A 24 -9.03 3.52 -10.91
CA VAL A 24 -9.22 3.12 -9.51
C VAL A 24 -9.36 1.60 -9.38
N SER A 25 -9.98 0.93 -10.35
CA SER A 25 -10.08 -0.54 -10.41
C SER A 25 -8.72 -1.22 -10.37
N ASP A 26 -7.76 -0.71 -11.16
CA ASP A 26 -6.42 -1.29 -11.25
C ASP A 26 -5.67 -1.15 -9.91
N ILE A 27 -5.90 -0.05 -9.19
CA ILE A 27 -5.31 0.20 -7.87
C ILE A 27 -5.88 -0.78 -6.84
N ILE A 28 -7.19 -1.04 -6.88
CA ILE A 28 -7.86 -1.99 -5.97
C ILE A 28 -7.36 -3.42 -6.20
N GLU A 29 -7.17 -3.84 -7.45
CA GLU A 29 -6.60 -5.15 -7.77
C GLU A 29 -5.21 -5.31 -7.17
N ILE A 30 -4.33 -4.31 -7.33
CA ILE A 30 -2.97 -4.34 -6.76
C ILE A 30 -3.01 -4.41 -5.22
N ILE A 31 -3.90 -3.66 -4.57
CA ILE A 31 -4.07 -3.73 -3.11
C ILE A 31 -4.48 -5.14 -2.68
N THR A 32 -5.43 -5.75 -3.40
CA THR A 32 -5.92 -7.11 -3.08
C THR A 32 -4.81 -8.16 -3.22
N GLU A 33 -3.99 -8.05 -4.27
CA GLU A 33 -2.82 -8.93 -4.44
C GLU A 33 -1.79 -8.75 -3.32
N LEU A 34 -1.53 -7.51 -2.89
CA LEU A 34 -0.61 -7.22 -1.79
C LEU A 34 -1.11 -7.77 -0.44
N GLU A 35 -2.40 -7.65 -0.15
CA GLU A 35 -3.02 -8.23 1.06
C GLU A 35 -2.90 -9.76 1.08
N ALA A 36 -3.04 -10.42 -0.07
CA ALA A 36 -2.85 -11.86 -0.18
C ALA A 36 -1.39 -12.30 0.03
N MET A 37 -0.42 -11.49 -0.38
CA MET A 37 1.01 -11.78 -0.22
C MET A 37 1.54 -11.50 1.19
N TYR A 38 0.94 -10.53 1.89
CA TYR A 38 1.39 -10.07 3.20
C TYR A 38 0.24 -10.12 4.22
N PRO A 39 -0.18 -11.32 4.65
CA PRO A 39 -1.20 -11.46 5.68
C PRO A 39 -0.76 -10.79 6.99
N GLY A 40 -1.67 -10.05 7.63
CA GLY A 40 -1.39 -9.24 8.83
C GLY A 40 -0.92 -7.82 8.53
N ARG A 41 -1.03 -7.36 7.29
CA ARG A 41 -0.84 -5.95 6.91
C ARG A 41 -2.05 -5.44 6.16
N LYS A 42 -2.40 -4.19 6.44
CA LYS A 42 -3.41 -3.44 5.68
C LYS A 42 -2.73 -2.61 4.61
N PHE A 43 -3.32 -2.57 3.43
CA PHE A 43 -2.81 -1.79 2.31
C PHE A 43 -3.86 -0.77 1.88
N TYR A 44 -3.40 0.45 1.57
CA TYR A 44 -4.27 1.50 1.09
C TYR A 44 -3.53 2.45 0.15
N PHE A 45 -4.30 3.17 -0.67
CA PHE A 45 -3.76 4.14 -1.61
C PHE A 45 -3.70 5.54 -0.97
N ASP A 46 -2.49 6.08 -0.86
CA ASP A 46 -2.23 7.46 -0.47
C ASP A 46 -2.26 8.34 -1.73
N ALA A 47 -3.32 9.14 -1.88
CA ALA A 47 -3.53 10.01 -3.04
C ALA A 47 -2.57 11.22 -3.07
N ASP A 48 -2.09 11.67 -1.91
CA ASP A 48 -1.16 12.81 -1.82
C ASP A 48 0.24 12.40 -2.29
N ARG A 49 0.66 11.18 -1.92
CA ARG A 49 1.92 10.57 -2.37
C ARG A 49 1.80 9.82 -3.69
N TYR A 50 0.57 9.60 -4.14
CA TYR A 50 0.22 8.83 -5.32
C TYR A 50 0.87 7.44 -5.30
N ALA A 51 0.73 6.75 -4.16
CA ALA A 51 1.42 5.49 -3.84
C ALA A 51 0.55 4.53 -3.00
N ILE A 52 0.80 3.23 -3.11
CA ILE A 52 0.22 2.23 -2.18
C ILE A 52 1.17 2.07 -1.00
N VAL A 53 0.62 2.25 0.19
CA VAL A 53 1.30 2.15 1.48
C VAL A 53 0.73 1.00 2.30
N SER A 54 1.49 0.53 3.29
CA SER A 54 1.03 -0.49 4.22
C SER A 54 1.31 -0.13 5.66
N GLU A 55 0.40 -0.56 6.54
CA GLU A 55 0.52 -0.48 7.99
C GLU A 55 0.35 -1.88 8.61
N PRO A 56 0.99 -2.17 9.75
CA PRO A 56 0.67 -3.37 10.50
C PRO A 56 -0.82 -3.36 10.81
N GLU A 57 -1.48 -4.50 10.61
CA GLU A 57 -2.83 -4.67 11.14
C GLU A 57 -2.70 -4.54 12.67
N GLU A 58 -3.25 -3.47 13.25
CA GLU A 58 -3.32 -3.34 14.70
C GLU A 58 -3.91 -4.66 15.22
N GLU A 59 -3.10 -5.47 15.92
CA GLU A 59 -3.66 -6.52 16.76
C GLU A 59 -4.66 -5.78 17.65
N GLU A 60 -5.96 -6.02 17.44
CA GLU A 60 -6.96 -5.70 18.43
C GLU A 60 -6.41 -6.29 19.73
N GLN A 61 -5.83 -5.43 20.58
CA GLN A 61 -5.52 -5.74 21.97
C GLN A 61 -6.86 -5.89 22.68
N ASN A 62 -7.60 -6.93 22.31
CA ASN A 62 -8.79 -7.38 22.99
C ASN A 62 -8.31 -8.13 24.23
N ARG A 63 -8.31 -7.35 25.30
CA ARG A 63 -8.32 -7.69 26.72
C ARG A 63 -9.16 -8.91 27.06
#